data_AF-A0A812A214-F1
#
_entry.id   AF-A0A812A214-F1
#
_cell.length_a   1.000
_cell.length_b   1.000
_cell.length_c   1.000
_cell.angle_alpha   90.00
_cell.angle_beta   90.00
_cell.angle_gamma   90.00
#
_symmetry.space_group_name_H-M   'P 1'
#
loop_
_entity.id
_entity.type
_entity.pdbx_description
1 polymer ?
#
loop_
_entity_poly.entity_id
_entity_poly.type
_entity_poly.pdbx_seq_one_letter_code
_entity_poly.pdbx_strand_id
1 'polypeptide(L)'
;MNFENLLDKLEFIKKKEVCELAPRDTQELLEIIHSAKPKDEWAERMVLGYLTTICAEYMHPDPLIIEEKLDFIGTELEKGHIIVRGDTGSGAGTAMRGGKITIEGIAGENTCKSMLGGELEAETIESLANTLHGVVKAKKINKIEKKQGADIYINGEKYKKGFFACFH
;
A
#
# COMPACT_ATOMS: atom_id res chain seq x y z
N MET A 1 23.53 -6.11 2.13
CA MET A 1 23.08 -5.28 3.27
C MET A 1 21.82 -5.92 3.84
N ASN A 2 21.58 -5.90 5.15
CA ASN A 2 20.33 -6.43 5.73
C ASN A 2 19.41 -5.27 6.20
N PHE A 3 18.21 -5.61 6.64
CA PHE A 3 17.19 -4.64 7.05
C PHE A 3 17.67 -3.77 8.22
N GLU A 4 18.28 -4.37 9.25
CA GLU A 4 18.79 -3.65 10.42
C GLU A 4 19.90 -2.66 10.05
N ASN A 5 20.83 -3.06 9.18
CA ASN A 5 21.90 -2.18 8.69
C ASN A 5 21.36 -0.98 7.89
N LEU A 6 20.19 -1.11 7.27
CA LEU A 6 19.52 0.01 6.58
C LEU A 6 18.88 0.94 7.61
N LEU A 7 18.19 0.39 8.61
CA LEU A 7 17.55 1.15 9.69
C LEU A 7 18.57 2.00 10.46
N ASP A 8 19.71 1.42 10.83
CA ASP A 8 20.77 2.10 11.60
C ASP A 8 21.39 3.30 10.87
N LYS A 9 21.21 3.39 9.55
CA LYS A 9 21.72 4.48 8.70
C LYS A 9 20.70 5.58 8.44
N LEU A 10 19.43 5.37 8.80
CA LEU A 10 18.39 6.37 8.57
C LEU A 10 18.44 7.46 9.65
N GLU A 11 18.53 8.71 9.20
CA GLU A 11 18.28 9.89 10.02
C GLU A 11 16.78 10.23 10.04
N PHE A 12 16.09 10.07 8.91
CA PHE A 12 14.66 10.33 8.78
C PHE A 12 13.92 9.25 7.99
N ILE A 13 12.68 8.95 8.41
CA ILE A 13 11.81 7.99 7.72
C ILE A 13 11.10 8.69 6.56
N LYS A 14 11.77 8.76 5.41
CA LYS A 14 11.25 9.31 4.14
C LYS A 14 11.59 8.39 2.97
N LYS A 15 10.67 8.25 2.01
CA LYS A 15 10.87 7.44 0.79
C LYS A 15 12.23 7.71 0.12
N LYS A 16 12.57 8.99 -0.02
CA LYS A 16 13.83 9.43 -0.68
C LYS A 16 15.07 8.87 0.01
N GLU A 17 15.14 8.96 1.33
CA GLU A 17 16.30 8.52 2.10
C GLU A 17 16.41 6.98 2.11
N VAL A 18 15.27 6.29 2.27
CA VAL A 18 15.22 4.83 2.13
C VAL A 18 15.68 4.41 0.73
N CYS A 19 15.28 5.11 -0.33
CA CYS A 19 15.72 4.86 -1.70
C CYS A 19 17.21 5.10 -1.93
N GLU A 20 17.81 6.09 -1.26
CA GLU A 20 19.24 6.39 -1.35
C GLU A 20 20.09 5.32 -0.65
N LEU A 21 19.56 4.71 0.41
CA LEU A 21 20.23 3.65 1.16
C LEU A 21 19.96 2.24 0.62
N ALA A 22 18.77 1.98 0.09
CA ALA A 22 18.34 0.67 -0.40
C ALA A 22 19.23 0.18 -1.57
N PRO A 23 19.47 -1.14 -1.67
CA PRO A 23 20.22 -1.69 -2.79
C PRO A 23 19.47 -1.43 -4.11
N ARG A 24 20.24 -1.20 -5.18
CA ARG A 24 19.71 -1.06 -6.55
C ARG A 24 19.43 -2.40 -7.21
N ASP A 25 20.12 -3.44 -6.76
CA ASP A 25 19.86 -4.80 -7.20
C ASP A 25 18.52 -5.28 -6.64
N THR A 26 17.61 -5.70 -7.53
CA THR A 26 16.26 -6.10 -7.14
C THR A 26 16.24 -7.44 -6.41
N GLN A 27 17.21 -8.33 -6.62
CA GLN A 27 17.29 -9.59 -5.88
C GLN A 27 17.68 -9.32 -4.43
N GLU A 28 18.70 -8.49 -4.19
CA GLU A 28 19.08 -8.09 -2.84
C GLU A 28 17.93 -7.34 -2.12
N LEU A 29 17.20 -6.49 -2.85
CA LEU A 29 16.06 -5.77 -2.29
C LEU A 29 14.90 -6.71 -1.91
N LEU A 30 14.61 -7.72 -2.75
CA LEU A 30 13.65 -8.77 -2.45
C LEU A 30 14.07 -9.58 -1.22
N GLU A 31 15.34 -9.97 -1.13
CA GLU A 31 15.87 -10.67 0.04
C GLU A 31 15.67 -9.88 1.33
N ILE A 32 15.92 -8.56 1.30
CA ILE A 32 15.65 -7.68 2.46
C ILE A 32 14.16 -7.69 2.81
N ILE A 33 13.26 -7.49 1.83
CA ILE A 33 11.81 -7.42 2.07
C ILE A 33 11.28 -8.72 2.68
N HIS A 34 11.65 -9.87 2.12
CA HIS A 34 11.16 -11.19 2.54
C HIS A 34 11.79 -11.71 3.84
N SER A 35 13.01 -11.27 4.17
CA SER A 35 13.69 -11.70 5.41
C SER A 35 13.46 -10.77 6.60
N ALA A 36 12.94 -9.56 6.38
CA ALA A 36 12.73 -8.58 7.43
C ALA A 36 11.75 -9.05 8.50
N LYS A 37 12.09 -8.81 9.76
CA LYS A 37 11.26 -9.14 10.93
C LYS A 37 11.11 -7.89 11.80
N PRO A 38 10.19 -6.98 11.44
CA PRO A 38 10.02 -5.74 12.18
C PRO A 38 9.53 -6.04 13.60
N LYS A 39 10.14 -5.41 14.62
CA LYS A 39 9.89 -5.65 16.05
C LYS A 39 8.67 -4.90 16.59
N ASP A 40 7.60 -4.81 15.80
CA ASP A 40 6.36 -4.07 16.08
C ASP A 40 6.48 -2.54 16.18
N GLU A 41 7.62 -1.96 15.88
CA GLU A 41 7.75 -0.50 15.80
C GLU A 41 7.10 0.05 14.53
N TRP A 42 6.37 1.16 14.65
CA TRP A 42 5.76 1.84 13.50
C TRP A 42 6.82 2.24 12.45
N ALA A 43 8.01 2.63 12.91
CA ALA A 43 9.12 3.07 12.08
C ALA A 43 9.60 1.98 11.11
N GLU A 44 9.92 0.79 11.63
CA GLU A 44 10.42 -0.33 10.84
C GLU A 44 9.39 -0.77 9.79
N ARG A 45 8.11 -0.85 10.18
CA ARG A 45 7.01 -1.19 9.26
C ARG A 45 6.84 -0.16 8.15
N MET A 46 7.01 1.14 8.44
CA MET A 46 6.97 2.20 7.44
C MET A 46 8.15 2.10 6.46
N VAL A 47 9.35 1.78 6.96
CA VAL A 47 10.52 1.57 6.11
C VAL A 47 10.29 0.38 5.17
N LEU A 48 9.72 -0.73 5.65
CA LEU A 48 9.32 -1.84 4.76
C LEU A 48 8.30 -1.40 3.72
N GLY A 49 7.30 -0.60 4.11
CA GLY A 49 6.36 0.00 3.18
C GLY A 49 7.06 0.74 2.03
N TYR A 50 8.05 1.58 2.33
CA TYR A 50 8.86 2.25 1.30
C TYR A 50 9.69 1.27 0.47
N LEU A 51 10.30 0.25 1.07
CA LEU A 51 11.08 -0.76 0.34
C LEU A 51 10.20 -1.50 -0.69
N THR A 52 8.96 -1.86 -0.34
CA THR A 52 8.03 -2.49 -1.29
C THR A 52 7.73 -1.57 -2.48
N THR A 53 7.53 -0.27 -2.23
CA THR A 53 7.34 0.73 -3.28
C THR A 53 8.55 0.85 -4.19
N ILE A 54 9.74 1.01 -3.61
CA ILE A 54 10.99 1.17 -4.37
C ILE A 54 11.24 -0.07 -5.24
N CYS A 55 11.04 -1.26 -4.68
CA CYS A 55 11.23 -2.51 -5.39
C CYS A 55 10.26 -2.64 -6.58
N ALA A 56 8.97 -2.38 -6.36
CA ALA A 56 7.97 -2.41 -7.42
C ALA A 56 8.23 -1.38 -8.53
N GLU A 57 8.75 -0.20 -8.17
CA GLU A 57 9.12 0.84 -9.14
C GLU A 57 10.35 0.45 -9.99
N TYR A 58 11.29 -0.30 -9.42
CA TYR A 58 12.46 -0.85 -10.14
C TYR A 58 12.12 -2.05 -11.01
N MET A 59 11.20 -2.91 -10.56
CA MET A 59 10.80 -4.12 -11.29
C MET A 59 9.86 -3.85 -12.47
N HIS A 60 9.23 -2.68 -12.54
CA HIS A 60 8.27 -2.34 -13.59
C HIS A 60 8.84 -2.60 -15.01
N PRO A 61 8.13 -3.36 -15.88
CA PRO A 61 6.70 -3.70 -15.83
C PRO A 61 6.32 -4.95 -15.02
N ASP A 62 7.29 -5.72 -14.54
CA ASP A 62 7.02 -6.97 -13.81
C ASP A 62 6.52 -6.68 -12.38
N PRO A 63 5.64 -7.54 -11.84
CA PRO A 63 5.09 -7.33 -10.50
C PRO A 63 6.07 -7.74 -9.40
N LEU A 64 6.08 -6.96 -8.31
CA LEU A 64 6.59 -7.41 -7.02
C LEU A 64 5.56 -8.36 -6.39
N ILE A 65 5.99 -9.56 -6.00
CA ILE A 65 5.15 -10.53 -5.29
C ILE A 65 5.49 -10.51 -3.79
N ILE A 66 4.48 -10.40 -2.94
CA ILE A 66 4.61 -10.44 -1.48
C ILE A 66 3.73 -11.57 -0.96
N GLU A 67 4.29 -12.44 -0.12
CA GLU A 67 3.55 -13.55 0.53
C GLU A 67 3.34 -13.29 2.02
N GLU A 68 4.10 -12.35 2.59
CA GLU A 68 4.08 -11.96 3.98
C GLU A 68 3.00 -10.91 4.26
N LYS A 69 2.42 -10.98 5.47
CA LYS A 69 1.47 -9.96 5.94
C LYS A 69 2.22 -8.73 6.43
N LEU A 70 2.43 -7.75 5.54
CA LEU A 70 3.12 -6.50 5.84
C LEU A 70 2.17 -5.30 5.92
N ASP A 71 2.54 -4.32 6.74
CA ASP A 71 1.91 -3.01 6.78
C ASP A 71 2.49 -2.08 5.70
N PHE A 72 1.75 -1.03 5.36
CA PHE A 72 2.19 0.09 4.53
C PHE A 72 2.66 -0.26 3.12
N ILE A 73 2.33 -1.46 2.63
CA ILE A 73 2.65 -1.94 1.28
C ILE A 73 2.26 -0.88 0.25
N GLY A 74 3.20 -0.52 -0.63
CA GLY A 74 2.95 0.44 -1.71
C GLY A 74 2.72 1.88 -1.24
N THR A 75 3.23 2.25 -0.06
CA THR A 75 3.18 3.64 0.40
C THR A 75 3.90 4.56 -0.58
N GLU A 76 3.22 5.61 -1.03
CA GLU A 76 3.72 6.56 -2.03
C GLU A 76 4.13 5.92 -3.38
N LEU A 77 3.47 4.81 -3.76
CA LEU A 77 3.69 4.19 -5.07
C LEU A 77 3.34 5.16 -6.22
N GLU A 78 4.26 5.34 -7.16
CA GLU A 78 4.06 6.20 -8.33
C GLU A 78 3.84 5.39 -9.62
N LYS A 79 4.48 4.22 -9.73
CA LYS A 79 4.38 3.29 -10.87
C LYS A 79 4.75 1.87 -10.42
N GLY A 80 4.55 0.89 -11.29
CA GLY A 80 4.81 -0.52 -10.97
C GLY A 80 3.54 -1.25 -10.50
N HIS A 81 3.70 -2.54 -10.22
CA HIS A 81 2.61 -3.41 -9.77
C HIS A 81 3.08 -4.22 -8.56
N ILE A 82 2.28 -4.23 -7.50
CA ILE A 82 2.48 -5.10 -6.33
C ILE A 82 1.33 -6.10 -6.28
N ILE A 83 1.65 -7.39 -6.11
CA ILE A 83 0.69 -8.47 -5.88
C ILE A 83 0.97 -9.06 -4.50
N VAL A 84 -0.03 -9.02 -3.62
CA VAL A 84 0.02 -9.64 -2.30
C VAL A 84 -0.78 -10.93 -2.33
N ARG A 85 -0.11 -12.06 -2.17
CA ARG A 85 -0.70 -13.41 -2.12
C ARG A 85 -1.21 -13.73 -0.72
N GLY A 86 -2.27 -13.03 -0.33
CA GLY A 86 -2.89 -13.17 0.99
C GLY A 86 -3.35 -11.83 1.53
N ASP A 87 -3.26 -11.69 2.85
CA ASP A 87 -3.71 -10.50 3.57
C ASP A 87 -2.59 -9.46 3.68
N THR A 88 -2.96 -8.18 3.67
CA THR A 88 -2.08 -7.12 4.14
C THR A 88 -2.35 -6.82 5.61
N GLY A 89 -1.38 -6.16 6.24
CA GLY A 89 -1.65 -5.38 7.42
C GLY A 89 -2.30 -4.03 7.08
N SER A 90 -2.12 -3.04 7.93
CA SER A 90 -2.68 -1.69 7.83
C SER A 90 -1.96 -0.83 6.80
N GLY A 91 -2.68 0.13 6.21
CA GLY A 91 -2.10 1.24 5.46
C GLY A 91 -1.60 0.91 4.06
N ALA A 92 -2.03 -0.21 3.47
CA ALA A 92 -1.74 -0.52 2.07
C ALA A 92 -2.19 0.63 1.14
N GLY A 93 -1.34 1.03 0.21
CA GLY A 93 -1.59 2.14 -0.73
C GLY A 93 -1.67 3.52 -0.07
N THR A 94 -1.07 3.73 1.09
CA THR A 94 -1.03 5.06 1.72
C THR A 94 -0.35 6.06 0.80
N ALA A 95 -1.01 7.19 0.52
CA ALA A 95 -0.51 8.27 -0.33
C ALA A 95 -0.03 7.84 -1.74
N MET A 96 -0.49 6.68 -2.24
CA MET A 96 -0.16 6.24 -3.61
C MET A 96 -0.66 7.26 -4.65
N ARG A 97 0.15 7.48 -5.68
CA ARG A 97 -0.07 8.48 -6.75
C ARG A 97 -0.31 7.81 -8.10
N GLY A 98 0.14 6.57 -8.26
CA GLY A 98 -0.01 5.76 -9.46
C GLY A 98 0.30 4.30 -9.17
N GLY A 99 0.57 3.52 -10.22
CA GLY A 99 0.77 2.08 -10.12
C GLY A 99 -0.50 1.29 -9.79
N LYS A 100 -0.32 -0.02 -9.60
CA LYS A 100 -1.38 -0.95 -9.23
C LYS A 100 -0.99 -1.78 -8.00
N ILE A 101 -1.92 -1.99 -7.08
CA ILE A 101 -1.78 -2.93 -5.97
C ILE A 101 -2.93 -3.94 -6.05
N THR A 102 -2.61 -5.23 -6.07
CA THR A 102 -3.58 -6.34 -6.06
C THR A 102 -3.38 -7.15 -4.79
N ILE A 103 -4.44 -7.32 -4.00
CA ILE A 103 -4.42 -8.06 -2.73
C ILE A 103 -5.39 -9.23 -2.87
N GLU A 104 -4.88 -10.45 -2.86
CA GLU A 104 -5.71 -11.66 -3.04
C GLU A 104 -6.55 -12.01 -1.81
N GLY A 105 -6.31 -11.36 -0.67
CA GLY A 105 -7.03 -11.55 0.59
C GLY A 105 -7.59 -10.25 1.17
N ILE A 106 -7.45 -10.12 2.48
CA ILE A 106 -7.96 -8.98 3.24
C ILE A 106 -6.94 -7.84 3.25
N ALA A 107 -7.31 -6.69 2.70
CA ALA A 107 -6.62 -5.44 2.92
C ALA A 107 -6.99 -4.89 4.30
N GLY A 108 -5.99 -4.64 5.14
CA GLY A 108 -6.18 -4.24 6.53
C GLY A 108 -6.73 -2.83 6.72
N GLU A 109 -6.55 -2.30 7.93
CA GLU A 109 -7.10 -1.00 8.29
C GLU A 109 -6.41 0.17 7.60
N ASN A 110 -7.11 1.28 7.45
CA ASN A 110 -6.58 2.51 6.86
C ASN A 110 -6.04 2.33 5.43
N THR A 111 -6.58 1.38 4.68
CA THR A 111 -6.22 1.13 3.28
C THR A 111 -6.51 2.40 2.44
N CYS A 112 -5.63 2.72 1.51
CA CYS A 112 -5.67 3.90 0.63
C CYS A 112 -5.70 5.26 1.35
N LYS A 113 -5.12 5.36 2.56
CA LYS A 113 -5.08 6.64 3.29
C LYS A 113 -4.42 7.73 2.45
N SER A 114 -5.16 8.80 2.19
CA SER A 114 -4.71 9.94 1.37
C SER A 114 -4.31 9.55 -0.06
N MET A 115 -4.93 8.53 -0.65
CA MET A 115 -4.70 8.11 -2.04
C MET A 115 -4.92 9.28 -3.02
N LEU A 116 -3.92 9.52 -3.89
CA LEU A 116 -3.87 10.62 -4.86
C LEU A 116 -3.97 10.13 -6.31
N GLY A 117 -3.95 8.81 -6.54
CA GLY A 117 -4.06 8.21 -7.86
C GLY A 117 -3.72 6.71 -7.82
N GLY A 118 -3.69 6.07 -9.00
CA GLY A 118 -3.45 4.63 -9.14
C GLY A 118 -4.67 3.76 -8.89
N GLU A 119 -4.47 2.45 -8.85
CA GLU A 119 -5.52 1.44 -8.67
C GLU A 119 -5.17 0.47 -7.52
N LEU A 120 -6.10 0.26 -6.59
CA LEU A 120 -6.01 -0.81 -5.59
C LEU A 120 -7.21 -1.76 -5.74
N GLU A 121 -6.93 -3.05 -5.77
CA GLU A 121 -7.91 -4.13 -5.88
C GLU A 121 -7.70 -5.16 -4.78
N ALA A 122 -8.76 -5.51 -4.05
CA ALA A 122 -8.71 -6.49 -2.94
C ALA A 122 -9.95 -7.40 -2.91
N GLU A 123 -9.87 -8.59 -2.30
CA GLU A 123 -11.07 -9.38 -2.01
C GLU A 123 -11.96 -8.65 -1.00
N THR A 124 -11.39 -8.33 0.16
CA THR A 124 -12.06 -7.56 1.22
C THR A 124 -11.18 -6.42 1.69
N ILE A 125 -11.77 -5.27 2.00
CA ILE A 125 -11.09 -4.15 2.68
C ILE A 125 -11.72 -3.98 4.07
N GLU A 126 -10.91 -4.08 5.14
CA GLU A 126 -11.36 -3.89 6.51
C GLU A 126 -11.80 -2.44 6.76
N SER A 127 -10.92 -1.48 6.47
CA SER A 127 -11.34 -0.08 6.43
C SER A 127 -10.65 0.71 5.33
N LEU A 128 -11.48 1.33 4.49
CA LEU A 128 -11.05 2.27 3.47
C LEU A 128 -10.95 3.67 4.08
N ALA A 129 -9.74 4.21 4.14
CA ALA A 129 -9.47 5.55 4.67
C ALA A 129 -9.96 6.65 3.71
N ASN A 130 -9.69 7.92 4.07
CA ASN A 130 -10.04 9.04 3.19
C ASN A 130 -9.19 9.00 1.92
N THR A 131 -9.82 9.06 0.76
CA THR A 131 -9.17 9.10 -0.56
C THR A 131 -9.43 10.44 -1.26
N LEU A 132 -8.53 10.88 -2.13
CA LEU A 132 -8.69 12.09 -2.93
C LEU A 132 -8.94 11.77 -4.41
N HIS A 133 -8.22 10.80 -4.97
CA HIS A 133 -8.37 10.34 -6.36
C HIS A 133 -7.99 8.85 -6.46
N GLY A 134 -8.07 8.31 -7.68
CA GLY A 134 -7.68 6.93 -8.00
C GLY A 134 -8.89 6.00 -8.08
N VAL A 135 -8.62 4.70 -8.14
CA VAL A 135 -9.63 3.65 -8.28
C VAL A 135 -9.44 2.61 -7.19
N VAL A 136 -10.52 2.29 -6.46
CA VAL A 136 -10.52 1.23 -5.44
C VAL A 136 -11.56 0.20 -5.83
N LYS A 137 -11.17 -1.06 -5.94
CA LYS A 137 -12.07 -2.18 -6.27
C LYS A 137 -12.01 -3.20 -5.14
N ALA A 138 -13.16 -3.65 -4.65
CA ALA A 138 -13.22 -4.78 -3.74
C ALA A 138 -14.50 -5.58 -3.90
N LYS A 139 -14.53 -6.86 -3.47
CA LYS A 139 -15.81 -7.57 -3.36
C LYS A 139 -16.59 -7.10 -2.14
N LYS A 140 -15.90 -6.76 -1.05
CA LYS A 140 -16.49 -6.27 0.19
C LYS A 140 -15.63 -5.17 0.82
N ILE A 141 -16.27 -4.16 1.41
CA ILE A 141 -15.61 -3.16 2.25
C ILE A 141 -16.37 -3.04 3.56
N ASN A 142 -15.74 -3.35 4.70
CA ASN A 142 -16.42 -3.38 6.00
C ASN A 142 -16.67 -1.96 6.53
N LYS A 143 -15.71 -1.04 6.36
CA LYS A 143 -15.84 0.36 6.78
C LYS A 143 -15.30 1.30 5.70
N ILE A 144 -16.02 2.38 5.42
CA ILE A 144 -15.60 3.44 4.48
C ILE A 144 -15.61 4.79 5.21
N GLU A 145 -14.47 5.46 5.24
CA GLU A 145 -14.35 6.80 5.83
C GLU A 145 -15.11 7.86 5.02
N LYS A 146 -15.41 9.01 5.64
CA LYS A 146 -16.37 9.97 5.10
C LYS A 146 -15.95 10.64 3.79
N LYS A 147 -14.66 10.95 3.60
CA LYS A 147 -14.16 11.72 2.46
C LYS A 147 -13.60 10.78 1.41
N GLN A 148 -14.32 10.64 0.30
CA GLN A 148 -13.94 9.76 -0.81
C GLN A 148 -13.93 10.56 -2.10
N GLY A 149 -12.76 10.63 -2.73
CA GLY A 149 -12.59 11.18 -4.08
C GLY A 149 -12.09 10.16 -5.10
N ALA A 150 -11.74 8.94 -4.65
CA ALA A 150 -11.51 7.80 -5.54
C ALA A 150 -12.83 7.25 -6.10
N ASP A 151 -12.75 6.66 -7.30
CA ASP A 151 -13.82 5.84 -7.84
C ASP A 151 -13.80 4.47 -7.17
N ILE A 152 -14.79 4.23 -6.31
CA ILE A 152 -14.89 2.99 -5.52
C ILE A 152 -15.88 2.04 -6.21
N TYR A 153 -15.49 0.79 -6.37
CA TYR A 153 -16.33 -0.29 -6.90
C TYR A 153 -16.41 -1.43 -5.89
N ILE A 154 -17.64 -1.80 -5.52
CA ILE A 154 -17.91 -2.91 -4.60
C ILE A 154 -18.67 -3.99 -5.38
N ASN A 155 -18.09 -5.18 -5.47
CA ASN A 155 -18.62 -6.29 -6.27
C ASN A 155 -18.96 -5.90 -7.72
N GLY A 156 -18.11 -5.07 -8.33
CA GLY A 156 -18.27 -4.55 -9.70
C GLY A 156 -19.20 -3.34 -9.83
N GLU A 157 -19.97 -2.97 -8.80
CA GLU A 157 -20.86 -1.82 -8.83
C GLU A 157 -20.19 -0.57 -8.28
N LYS A 158 -20.33 0.57 -8.97
CA LYS A 158 -19.77 1.85 -8.49
C LYS A 158 -20.48 2.28 -7.21
N TYR A 159 -19.75 2.37 -6.11
CA TYR A 159 -20.24 2.85 -4.83
C TYR A 159 -20.62 4.32 -4.94
N LYS A 160 -21.89 4.61 -4.66
CA LYS A 160 -22.42 5.97 -4.53
C LYS A 160 -22.76 6.20 -3.08
N LYS A 161 -22.09 7.17 -2.44
CA LYS A 161 -22.49 7.58 -1.11
C LYS A 161 -23.89 8.18 -1.19
N GLY A 162 -24.85 7.61 -0.46
CA GLY A 162 -26.21 8.13 -0.38
C GLY A 162 -26.18 9.60 0.03
N PHE A 163 -26.75 10.47 -0.81
CA PHE A 163 -27.04 11.85 -0.45
C PHE A 163 -28.16 11.78 0.59
N PHE A 164 -27.82 11.84 1.88
CA PHE A 164 -28.82 12.23 2.87
C PHE A 164 -29.13 13.70 2.59
N ALA A 165 -30.14 13.93 1.76
CA ALA A 165 -30.85 15.19 1.77
C ALA A 165 -31.41 15.36 3.18
N CYS A 166 -30.87 16.31 3.94
CA CYS A 166 -31.60 16.90 5.05
C CYS A 166 -32.87 17.50 4.45
N PHE A 167 -33.97 16.77 4.49
CA PHE A 167 -35.29 17.39 4.41
C PHE A 167 -35.52 18.15 5.73
N HIS A 168 -36.06 19.35 5.58
CA HIS A 168 -36.29 20.40 6.58
C HIS A 168 -36.78 19.90 7.94
#